data_AF-A0A947K0X5-F1
#
_entry.id   AF-A0A947K0X5-F1
#
_cell.length_a   1.000
_cell.length_b   1.000
_cell.length_c   1.000
_cell.angle_alpha   90.00
_cell.angle_beta   90.00
_cell.angle_gamma   90.00
#
_symmetry.space_group_name_H-M   'P 1'
#
loop_
_entity.id
_entity.type
_entity.pdbx_description
1 polymer ?
#
loop_
_entity_poly.entity_id
_entity_poly.type
_entity_poly.pdbx_seq_one_letter_code
_entity_poly.pdbx_strand_id
1 'polypeptide(L)'
;MLLLRNIAFYLAFYLGSIVVTSGTLLALPFSRELFRRLVHSWSAWHRWCVTHLLGCEVVIEGKPPSEPVLYAVKHESFFEAIDTPKLFPLPAV
;
A
#
# COMPACT_ATOMS: atom_id res chain seq x y z
N MET A 1 17.48 3.92 18.67
CA MET A 1 16.20 3.17 18.55
C MET A 1 15.82 2.79 17.10
N LEU A 2 16.71 2.94 16.11
CA LEU A 2 16.41 2.58 14.70
C LEU A 2 16.14 1.07 14.52
N LEU A 3 16.97 0.22 15.14
CA LEU A 3 16.81 -1.23 15.05
C LEU A 3 15.43 -1.71 15.50
N LEU A 4 14.92 -1.16 16.62
CA LEU A 4 13.61 -1.53 17.15
C LEU A 4 12.47 -1.13 16.20
N ARG A 5 12.57 0.07 15.60
CA ARG A 5 11.60 0.56 14.60
C ARG A 5 11.59 -0.33 13.36
N ASN A 6 12.76 -0.74 12.89
CA ASN A 6 12.90 -1.64 11.75
C ASN A 6 12.32 -3.03 12.05
N ILE A 7 12.60 -3.59 13.23
CA ILE A 7 12.02 -4.88 13.65
C ILE A 7 10.49 -4.77 13.75
N ALA A 8 9.98 -3.72 14.38
CA ALA A 8 8.55 -3.48 14.49
C ALA A 8 7.89 -3.33 13.12
N PHE A 9 8.51 -2.59 12.20
CA PHE A 9 8.07 -2.47 10.81
C PHE A 9 8.00 -3.83 10.12
N TYR A 10 9.08 -4.62 10.16
CA TYR A 10 9.11 -5.91 9.49
C TYR A 10 8.05 -6.88 10.03
N LEU A 11 7.90 -6.97 11.35
CA LEU A 11 6.88 -7.81 11.97
C LEU A 11 5.47 -7.34 11.58
N ALA A 12 5.18 -6.06 11.74
CA ALA A 12 3.86 -5.50 11.43
C ALA A 12 3.52 -5.66 9.95
N PHE A 13 4.43 -5.28 9.05
CA PHE A 13 4.18 -5.32 7.63
C PHE A 13 3.99 -6.75 7.13
N TYR A 14 4.89 -7.69 7.45
CA TYR A 14 4.77 -9.05 6.92
C TYR A 14 3.63 -9.84 7.54
N LEU A 15 3.42 -9.77 8.87
CA LEU A 15 2.30 -10.47 9.51
C LEU A 15 0.96 -9.87 9.07
N GLY A 16 0.85 -8.53 9.02
CA GLY A 16 -0.34 -7.86 8.50
C GLY A 16 -0.59 -8.18 7.03
N SER A 17 0.46 -8.29 6.21
CA SER A 17 0.34 -8.70 4.81
C SER A 17 -0.25 -10.09 4.68
N ILE A 18 0.17 -11.06 5.50
CA ILE A 18 -0.41 -12.41 5.49
C ILE A 18 -1.91 -12.35 5.75
N VAL A 19 -2.34 -11.57 6.74
CA VAL A 19 -3.77 -11.42 7.08
C VAL A 19 -4.55 -10.80 5.93
N VAL A 20 -4.08 -9.66 5.40
CA VAL A 20 -4.81 -8.92 4.35
C VAL A 20 -4.83 -9.69 3.03
N THR A 21 -3.71 -10.29 2.62
CA THR A 21 -3.64 -11.06 1.36
C THR A 21 -4.45 -12.35 1.44
N SER A 22 -4.45 -13.05 2.58
CA SER A 22 -5.32 -14.21 2.80
C SER A 22 -6.79 -13.80 2.76
N GLY A 23 -7.16 -12.70 3.44
CA GLY A 23 -8.51 -12.15 3.39
C GLY A 23 -8.94 -11.77 1.97
N THR A 24 -8.02 -11.21 1.18
CA THR A 24 -8.25 -10.83 -0.22
C THR A 24 -8.52 -12.07 -1.08
N LEU A 25 -7.71 -13.12 -0.93
CA LEU A 25 -7.90 -14.39 -1.64
C LEU A 25 -9.25 -15.03 -1.29
N LEU A 26 -9.60 -15.02 -0.01
CA LEU A 26 -10.89 -15.54 0.47
C LEU A 26 -12.08 -14.71 -0.04
N ALA A 27 -11.92 -13.40 -0.26
CA ALA A 27 -12.98 -12.53 -0.76
C ALA A 27 -13.26 -12.68 -2.28
N LEU A 28 -12.29 -13.21 -3.03
CA LEU A 28 -12.33 -13.31 -4.50
C LEU A 28 -13.62 -13.95 -5.05
N PRO A 29 -14.11 -15.10 -4.56
CA PRO A 29 -15.32 -15.72 -5.10
C PRO A 29 -16.63 -15.02 -4.70
N PHE A 30 -16.60 -14.14 -3.68
CA PHE A 30 -17.81 -13.55 -3.11
C PHE A 30 -18.13 -12.16 -3.66
N SER A 31 -17.11 -11.31 -3.80
CA SER A 31 -17.33 -9.94 -4.28
C SER A 31 -16.05 -9.32 -4.83
N ARG A 32 -16.12 -8.87 -6.08
CA ARG A 32 -15.05 -8.11 -6.74
C ARG A 32 -14.80 -6.77 -6.05
N GLU A 33 -15.84 -6.16 -5.49
CA GLU A 33 -15.70 -4.89 -4.79
C GLU A 33 -15.00 -5.08 -3.44
N LEU A 34 -15.38 -6.12 -2.68
CA LEU A 34 -14.70 -6.46 -1.44
C LEU A 34 -13.22 -6.81 -1.70
N PHE A 35 -12.97 -7.62 -2.73
CA PHE A 35 -11.61 -7.95 -3.17
C PHE A 35 -10.78 -6.68 -3.42
N ARG A 36 -11.30 -5.74 -4.24
CA ARG A 36 -10.61 -4.46 -4.51
C ARG A 36 -10.35 -3.69 -3.22
N ARG A 37 -11.36 -3.52 -2.36
CA ARG A 37 -11.22 -2.80 -1.08
C ARG A 37 -10.12 -3.40 -0.21
N LEU A 38 -10.01 -4.73 -0.15
CA LEU A 38 -8.96 -5.42 0.62
C LEU A 38 -7.57 -5.22 0.00
N VAL A 39 -7.44 -5.27 -1.33
CA VAL A 39 -6.18 -4.91 -2.02
C VAL A 39 -5.77 -3.47 -1.69
N HIS A 40 -6.70 -2.51 -1.75
CA HIS A 40 -6.41 -1.13 -1.35
C HIS A 40 -6.03 -1.00 0.13
N SER A 41 -6.65 -1.79 1.02
CA SER A 41 -6.30 -1.79 2.44
C SER A 41 -4.88 -2.29 2.71
N TRP A 42 -4.35 -3.19 1.88
CA TRP A 42 -2.96 -3.65 2.01
C TRP A 42 -1.97 -2.52 1.76
N SER A 43 -2.20 -1.74 0.70
CA SER A 43 -1.42 -0.54 0.39
C SER A 43 -1.53 0.51 1.52
N ALA A 44 -2.74 0.72 2.05
CA ALA A 44 -2.96 1.60 3.20
C ALA A 44 -2.24 1.12 4.47
N TRP A 45 -2.20 -0.19 4.72
CA TRP A 45 -1.48 -0.81 5.83
C TRP A 45 0.02 -0.54 5.72
N HIS A 46 0.61 -0.74 4.54
CA HIS A 46 2.00 -0.42 4.30
C HIS A 46 2.30 1.06 4.56
N ARG A 47 1.50 1.98 4.02
CA ARG A 47 1.67 3.43 4.26
C ARG A 47 1.56 3.77 5.75
N TRP A 48 0.67 3.11 6.49
CA TRP A 48 0.57 3.26 7.94
C TRP A 48 1.86 2.81 8.65
N CYS A 49 2.40 1.63 8.32
CA CYS A 49 3.67 1.15 8.89
C CYS A 49 4.83 2.10 8.60
N VAL A 50 4.93 2.62 7.37
CA VAL A 50 5.97 3.58 6.96
C VAL A 50 5.86 4.90 7.74
N THR A 51 4.65 5.44 7.85
CA THR A 51 4.42 6.75 8.50
C THR A 51 4.48 6.69 10.03
N HIS A 52 4.09 5.57 10.65
CA HIS A 52 3.99 5.47 12.11
C HIS A 52 5.15 4.72 12.75
N LEU A 53 5.64 3.64 12.12
CA LEU A 53 6.73 2.83 12.68
C LEU A 53 8.08 3.35 12.22
N LEU A 54 8.24 3.57 10.91
CA LEU A 54 9.47 4.14 10.33
C LEU A 54 9.54 5.67 10.42
N GLY A 55 8.39 6.32 10.66
CA GLY A 55 8.27 7.79 10.83
C GLY A 55 8.74 8.56 9.62
N CYS A 56 8.56 7.99 8.43
CA CYS A 56 8.75 8.70 7.19
C CYS A 56 7.52 9.55 6.90
N GLU A 57 7.73 10.74 6.34
CA GLU A 57 6.64 11.58 5.87
C GLU A 57 6.35 11.27 4.40
N VAL A 58 5.06 11.21 4.02
CA VAL A 58 4.63 11.08 2.63
C VAL A 58 3.96 12.39 2.23
N VAL A 59 4.67 13.17 1.42
CA VAL A 59 4.18 14.45 0.91
C VAL A 59 3.74 14.27 -0.55
N ILE A 60 2.54 14.76 -0.88
CA ILE A 60 2.02 14.76 -2.24
C ILE A 60 1.88 16.21 -2.67
N GLU A 61 2.65 16.60 -3.68
CA GLU A 61 2.59 17.94 -4.28
C GLU A 61 1.79 17.88 -5.58
N GLY A 62 0.83 18.81 -5.72
CA GLY A 62 -0.08 18.84 -6.86
C GLY A 62 -1.28 17.90 -6.71
N LYS A 63 -1.98 17.64 -7.82
CA LYS A 63 -3.16 16.76 -7.86
C LYS A 63 -3.10 15.79 -9.06
N PRO A 64 -3.50 14.52 -8.89
CA PRO A 64 -3.70 13.60 -10.01
C PRO A 64 -4.63 14.19 -11.08
N PRO A 65 -4.34 14.03 -12.39
CA PRO A 65 -5.28 14.37 -13.45
C PRO A 65 -6.59 13.58 -13.31
N SER A 66 -7.70 14.17 -13.78
CA SER A 66 -9.03 13.54 -13.74
C SER A 66 -9.26 12.52 -14.86
N GLU A 67 -8.34 12.41 -15.81
CA GLU A 67 -8.43 11.56 -16.98
C GLU A 67 -7.43 10.38 -16.89
N PRO A 68 -7.64 9.30 -17.67
CA PRO A 68 -6.69 8.20 -17.74
C PRO A 68 -5.35 8.68 -18.30
N VAL A 69 -4.28 8.50 -17.52
CA VAL A 69 -2.91 8.88 -17.89
C VAL A 69 -1.93 7.79 -17.52
N LEU A 70 -0.77 7.81 -18.17
CA LEU A 70 0.37 6.99 -17.79
C LEU A 70 1.27 7.79 -16.85
N TYR A 71 1.53 7.25 -15.65
CA TYR A 71 2.48 7.84 -14.71
C TYR A 71 3.87 7.23 -14.92
N ALA A 72 4.85 8.08 -15.23
CA ALA A 72 6.24 7.68 -15.21
C ALA A 72 6.76 7.80 -13.77
N VAL A 73 6.94 6.66 -13.10
CA VAL A 73 7.37 6.59 -11.70
C VAL A 73 8.78 5.99 -11.64
N LYS A 74 9.69 6.66 -10.93
CA LYS A 74 11.02 6.11 -10.65
C LYS A 74 10.89 4.94 -9.67
N HIS A 75 11.64 3.86 -9.90
CA HIS A 75 11.58 2.67 -9.05
C HIS A 75 12.87 2.54 -8.24
N GLU A 76 12.87 3.05 -7.00
CA GLU A 76 14.03 2.96 -6.09
C GLU A 76 13.79 1.99 -4.94
N SER A 77 12.52 1.68 -4.66
CA SER A 77 12.16 0.71 -3.63
C SER A 77 10.83 0.02 -3.94
N PHE A 78 10.41 -0.87 -3.04
CA PHE A 78 9.07 -1.43 -3.11
C PHE A 78 7.98 -0.42 -2.74
N PHE A 79 8.33 0.71 -2.11
CA PHE A 79 7.36 1.70 -1.66
C PHE A 79 6.46 2.17 -2.80
N GLU A 80 7.05 2.56 -3.93
CA GLU A 80 6.35 3.14 -5.07
C GLU A 80 5.31 2.15 -5.64
N ALA A 81 5.69 0.88 -5.78
CA ALA A 81 4.79 -0.16 -6.28
C ALA A 81 3.66 -0.48 -5.28
N ILE A 82 3.98 -0.61 -3.99
CA ILE A 82 3.00 -0.98 -2.96
C ILE A 82 2.04 0.16 -2.67
N ASP A 83 2.50 1.41 -2.71
CA ASP A 83 1.75 2.60 -2.34
C ASP A 83 0.86 3.13 -3.49
N THR A 84 1.07 2.64 -4.72
CA THR A 84 0.30 3.00 -5.91
C THR A 84 -1.22 2.84 -5.73
N PRO A 85 -1.77 1.73 -5.19
CA PRO A 85 -3.20 1.62 -4.89
C PRO A 85 -3.69 2.56 -3.79
N LYS A 86 -2.82 3.07 -2.90
CA LYS A 86 -3.20 4.09 -1.92
C LYS A 86 -3.23 5.48 -2.55
N LEU A 87 -2.37 5.72 -3.55
CA LEU A 87 -2.27 6.99 -4.27
C LEU A 87 -3.37 7.16 -5.32
N PHE A 88 -3.77 6.08 -6.00
CA PHE A 88 -4.72 6.12 -7.11
C PHE A 88 -5.94 5.21 -6.88
N PRO A 89 -7.12 5.57 -7.44
CA PRO A 89 -8.37 4.87 -7.14
C PRO A 89 -8.45 3.45 -7.68
N LEU A 90 -7.97 3.18 -8.90
CA LEU A 90 -7.93 1.84 -9.52
C LEU A 90 -6.76 1.77 -10.53
N PRO A 91 -5.50 1.87 -10.07
CA PRO A 91 -4.36 1.84 -10.96
C PRO A 91 -4.20 0.46 -11.61
N ALA A 92 -3.75 0.44 -12.86
CA ALA A 92 -3.12 -0.72 -13.45
C ALA A 92 -1.61 -0.49 -13.38
N VAL A 93 -0.88 -1.45 -12.81
CA VAL A 93 0.57 -1.42 -12.63
C VAL A 93 1.19 -2.50 -13.51
#